data_AF-A0A1F7P4L6-F1
#
_entry.id   AF-A0A1F7P4L6-F1
#
_cell.length_a   1.000
_cell.length_b   1.000
_cell.length_c   1.000
_cell.angle_alpha   90.00
_cell.angle_beta   90.00
_cell.angle_gamma   90.00
#
_symmetry.space_group_name_H-M   'P 1'
#
loop_
_entity.id
_entity.type
_entity.pdbx_description
1 polymer ?
#
loop_
_entity_poly.entity_id
_entity_poly.type
_entity_poly.pdbx_seq_one_letter_code
_entity_poly.pdbx_strand_id
1 'polypeptide(L)'
;MLWPGDWAWAQPVFGPSQNPLAGSRVFGTKGCAKCHAVNGVGGTVGPDLGRIARSRSFYDLASAMWNHLPRMVEQMAQQGVTRPQLKMQETADLIGFLYTLNYFDAPGNPEVGARYFAEKRCITCHQVSGSGGVVGPNLDFFKQFGSPLFVAAALWNHGPQMMEAMKSQGIERPAFIGPELHDLLAYLVPASAGPGEGPVYVLPGRADTGRRLFTDKRCIACHRVGGEGGRVGPDLVERGVRRSLLEFSAAMWNKAPAMVTAMKARGIAIPELRPEEMADIVAYLYAVGYFAEPGDAGKGKTLANNKGCLRCHGASRGRVKVADDLTKVKGLESPAAVITALWNHAVVPSPGPGGKGGWPEFRPEEMADLVSWLQSAGKSR
;
A
#
# COMPACT_ATOMS: atom_id res chain seq x y z
N MET A 1 17.73 -19.19 26.72
CA MET A 1 16.83 -18.22 26.06
C MET A 1 17.66 -17.31 25.19
N LEU A 2 17.77 -17.64 23.90
CA LEU A 2 18.41 -16.80 22.88
C LEU A 2 17.51 -16.96 21.65
N TRP A 3 16.79 -15.90 21.26
CA TRP A 3 16.02 -15.86 20.03
C TRP A 3 17.00 -15.58 18.88
N PRO A 4 17.16 -16.48 17.89
CA PRO A 4 17.89 -16.14 16.67
C PRO A 4 16.89 -15.52 15.68
N GLY A 5 17.07 -14.24 15.29
CA GLY A 5 16.14 -13.67 14.30
C GLY A 5 16.13 -12.18 13.99
N ASP A 6 17.17 -11.39 14.26
CA ASP A 6 17.27 -10.00 13.76
C ASP A 6 17.68 -9.95 12.27
N TRP A 7 16.91 -10.58 11.39
CA TRP A 7 17.20 -10.62 9.95
C TRP A 7 16.12 -9.87 9.17
N ALA A 8 16.52 -8.71 8.63
CA ALA A 8 15.94 -8.04 7.46
C ALA A 8 14.61 -7.26 7.56
N TRP A 9 14.24 -6.70 8.72
CA TRP A 9 13.10 -5.75 8.83
C TRP A 9 13.48 -4.35 9.32
N ALA A 10 14.77 -4.07 9.53
CA ALA A 10 15.26 -2.82 10.15
C ALA A 10 15.30 -1.59 9.22
N GLN A 11 14.65 -1.63 8.06
CA GLN A 11 14.40 -0.41 7.28
C GLN A 11 12.98 0.04 7.61
N PRO A 12 12.78 1.21 8.25
CA PRO A 12 11.44 1.76 8.37
C PRO A 12 10.83 1.81 6.97
N VAL A 13 9.74 1.08 6.78
CA VAL A 13 9.10 0.90 5.47
C VAL A 13 8.62 2.25 4.89
N PHE A 14 8.40 3.22 5.77
CA PHE A 14 8.28 4.65 5.45
C PHE A 14 9.23 5.47 6.33
N GLY A 15 10.52 5.16 6.26
CA GLY A 15 11.55 6.04 6.80
C GLY A 15 11.60 7.37 6.05
N PRO A 16 12.43 8.32 6.50
CA PRO A 16 12.65 9.61 5.81
C PRO A 16 13.10 9.51 4.33
N SER A 17 13.27 8.30 3.78
CA SER A 17 13.68 7.99 2.41
C SER A 17 12.55 7.74 1.40
N GLN A 18 11.26 7.75 1.77
CA GLN A 18 10.15 7.62 0.80
C GLN A 18 8.99 8.56 1.15
N ASN A 19 8.60 9.42 0.21
CA ASN A 19 7.53 10.39 0.36
C ASN A 19 6.54 10.29 -0.81
N PRO A 20 5.37 9.64 -0.62
CA PRO A 20 4.32 9.52 -1.65
C PRO A 20 3.81 10.86 -2.19
N LEU A 21 3.78 11.93 -1.38
CA LEU A 21 3.43 13.26 -1.88
C LEU A 21 4.49 13.79 -2.85
N ALA A 22 5.76 13.57 -2.53
CA ALA A 22 6.86 13.84 -3.47
C ALA A 22 6.74 12.93 -4.71
N GLY A 23 6.34 11.68 -4.54
CA GLY A 23 6.11 10.73 -5.63
C GLY A 23 5.01 11.15 -6.58
N SER A 24 3.92 11.73 -6.09
CA SER A 24 2.86 12.33 -6.92
C SER A 24 3.41 13.48 -7.78
N ARG A 25 4.27 14.32 -7.20
CA ARG A 25 4.97 15.37 -7.97
C ARG A 25 5.91 14.77 -9.01
N VAL A 26 6.65 13.71 -8.69
CA VAL A 26 7.49 12.99 -9.67
C VAL A 26 6.62 12.44 -10.81
N PHE A 27 5.49 11.81 -10.51
CA PHE A 27 4.56 11.26 -11.49
C PHE A 27 4.06 12.33 -12.48
N GLY A 28 3.70 13.53 -11.99
CA GLY A 28 3.30 14.65 -12.84
C GLY A 28 4.47 15.26 -13.62
N THR A 29 5.54 15.64 -12.92
CA THR A 29 6.69 16.39 -13.51
C THR A 29 7.52 15.57 -14.48
N LYS A 30 7.65 14.25 -14.27
CA LYS A 30 8.29 13.33 -15.21
C LYS A 30 7.37 12.92 -16.37
N GLY A 31 6.12 13.42 -16.38
CA GLY A 31 5.19 13.25 -17.50
C GLY A 31 4.46 11.91 -17.52
N CYS A 32 4.53 11.10 -16.46
CA CYS A 32 3.80 9.83 -16.37
C CYS A 32 2.29 10.04 -16.52
N ALA A 33 1.77 11.13 -15.94
CA ALA A 33 0.37 11.54 -16.00
C ALA A 33 -0.14 11.87 -17.42
N LYS A 34 0.76 12.08 -18.41
CA LYS A 34 0.36 12.33 -19.80
C LYS A 34 -0.24 11.10 -20.47
N CYS A 35 0.14 9.91 -20.02
CA CYS A 35 -0.33 8.64 -20.56
C CYS A 35 -1.18 7.87 -19.57
N HIS A 36 -0.82 7.90 -18.28
CA HIS A 36 -1.51 7.17 -17.22
C HIS A 36 -2.42 8.07 -16.39
N ALA A 37 -3.67 7.69 -16.22
CA ALA A 37 -4.57 8.32 -15.27
C ALA A 37 -4.34 7.79 -13.84
N VAL A 38 -4.76 8.59 -12.87
CA VAL A 38 -4.97 8.19 -11.47
C VAL A 38 -6.38 8.60 -11.08
N ASN A 39 -7.25 7.62 -10.84
CA ASN A 39 -8.65 7.82 -10.46
C ASN A 39 -9.42 8.73 -11.44
N GLY A 40 -9.17 8.55 -12.75
CA GLY A 40 -9.80 9.30 -13.83
C GLY A 40 -9.08 10.61 -14.20
N VAL A 41 -8.03 11.01 -13.48
CA VAL A 41 -7.27 12.24 -13.75
C VAL A 41 -5.96 11.89 -14.47
N GLY A 42 -5.76 12.38 -15.70
CA GLY A 42 -4.56 12.18 -16.50
C GLY A 42 -4.86 11.66 -17.91
N GLY A 43 -3.87 11.05 -18.54
CA GLY A 43 -3.99 10.47 -19.87
C GLY A 43 -4.73 9.14 -19.91
N THR A 44 -5.19 8.76 -21.11
CA THR A 44 -5.96 7.53 -21.37
C THR A 44 -5.23 6.52 -22.24
N VAL A 45 -3.97 6.78 -22.57
CA VAL A 45 -3.12 5.90 -23.40
C VAL A 45 -2.76 4.63 -22.64
N GLY A 46 -2.33 4.80 -21.39
CA GLY A 46 -2.10 3.72 -20.43
C GLY A 46 -3.30 3.51 -19.51
N PRO A 47 -3.34 2.40 -18.76
CA PRO A 47 -4.41 2.15 -17.80
C PRO A 47 -4.41 3.19 -16.68
N ASP A 48 -5.60 3.40 -16.10
CA ASP A 48 -5.77 4.16 -14.86
C ASP A 48 -5.14 3.41 -13.69
N LEU A 49 -4.00 3.91 -13.20
CA LEU A 49 -3.22 3.30 -12.14
C LEU A 49 -3.90 3.40 -10.76
N GLY A 50 -4.96 4.21 -10.59
CA GLY A 50 -5.78 4.20 -9.38
C GLY A 50 -6.84 3.10 -9.36
N ARG A 51 -7.09 2.44 -10.50
CA ARG A 51 -8.20 1.49 -10.66
C ARG A 51 -7.77 0.06 -10.99
N ILE A 52 -6.48 -0.23 -10.98
CA ILE A 52 -5.97 -1.57 -11.25
C ILE A 52 -6.13 -2.42 -9.98
N ALA A 53 -6.85 -3.53 -10.10
CA ALA A 53 -7.20 -4.44 -9.00
C ALA A 53 -6.00 -5.24 -8.42
N ARG A 54 -4.80 -5.12 -8.98
CA ARG A 54 -3.67 -5.99 -8.62
C ARG A 54 -2.97 -5.52 -7.34
N SER A 55 -2.68 -6.47 -6.46
CA SER A 55 -1.78 -6.28 -5.32
C SER A 55 -0.43 -5.72 -5.76
N ARG A 56 -0.01 -4.61 -5.16
CA ARG A 56 1.26 -3.93 -5.43
C ARG A 56 2.20 -4.13 -4.25
N SER A 57 3.10 -5.10 -4.24
CA SER A 57 4.33 -4.95 -3.45
C SER A 57 5.30 -4.00 -4.17
N PHE A 58 6.37 -3.61 -3.50
CA PHE A 58 7.50 -2.91 -4.12
C PHE A 58 7.99 -3.68 -5.37
N TYR A 59 8.15 -5.00 -5.25
CA TYR A 59 8.65 -5.82 -6.36
C TYR A 59 7.61 -6.11 -7.44
N ASP A 60 6.31 -6.09 -7.12
CA ASP A 60 5.25 -6.10 -8.15
C ASP A 60 5.36 -4.86 -9.03
N LEU A 61 5.51 -3.68 -8.41
CA LEU A 61 5.63 -2.41 -9.11
C LEU A 61 6.93 -2.35 -9.93
N ALA A 62 8.05 -2.75 -9.33
CA ALA A 62 9.33 -2.84 -10.02
C ALA A 62 9.29 -3.75 -11.24
N SER A 63 8.71 -4.95 -11.10
CA SER A 63 8.56 -5.91 -12.20
C SER A 63 7.64 -5.39 -13.29
N ALA A 64 6.51 -4.80 -12.92
CA ALA A 64 5.59 -4.21 -13.87
C ALA A 64 6.24 -3.07 -14.66
N MET A 65 6.97 -2.17 -13.98
CA MET A 65 7.71 -1.08 -14.63
C MET A 65 8.75 -1.61 -15.61
N TRP A 66 9.58 -2.58 -15.21
CA TRP A 66 10.60 -3.15 -16.07
C TRP A 66 10.03 -3.93 -17.25
N ASN A 67 9.07 -4.83 -17.02
CA ASN A 67 8.47 -5.65 -18.08
C ASN A 67 7.71 -4.78 -19.09
N HIS A 68 7.10 -3.68 -18.62
CA HIS A 68 6.35 -2.76 -19.47
C HIS A 68 7.25 -1.71 -20.18
N LEU A 69 8.51 -1.56 -19.76
CA LEU A 69 9.40 -0.50 -20.24
C LEU A 69 9.56 -0.44 -21.77
N PRO A 70 9.74 -1.56 -22.50
CA PRO A 70 9.87 -1.49 -23.96
C PRO A 70 8.65 -0.89 -24.65
N ARG A 71 7.43 -1.27 -24.21
CA ARG A 71 6.18 -0.72 -24.75
C ARG A 71 6.02 0.75 -24.40
N MET A 72 6.40 1.15 -23.18
CA MET A 72 6.40 2.57 -22.81
C MET A 72 7.36 3.37 -23.68
N VAL A 73 8.57 2.87 -23.93
CA VAL A 73 9.57 3.56 -24.78
C VAL A 73 9.09 3.67 -26.22
N GLU A 74 8.51 2.60 -26.78
CA GLU A 74 7.93 2.64 -28.12
C GLU A 74 6.80 3.68 -28.22
N GLN A 75 5.87 3.68 -27.26
CA GLN A 75 4.78 4.65 -27.21
C GLN A 75 5.28 6.10 -27.02
N MET A 76 6.30 6.29 -26.17
CA MET A 76 6.95 7.58 -25.99
C MET A 76 7.58 8.07 -27.30
N ALA A 77 8.28 7.22 -28.03
CA ALA A 77 8.87 7.57 -29.33
C ALA A 77 7.79 7.97 -30.36
N GLN A 78 6.68 7.22 -30.43
CA GLN A 78 5.55 7.55 -31.32
C GLN A 78 4.91 8.91 -30.99
N GLN A 79 4.93 9.31 -29.72
CA GLN A 79 4.38 10.60 -29.27
C GLN A 79 5.41 11.73 -29.17
N GLY A 80 6.65 11.50 -29.62
CA GLY A 80 7.74 12.48 -29.51
C GLY A 80 8.11 12.83 -28.07
N VAL A 81 7.79 11.96 -27.11
CA VAL A 81 8.11 12.13 -25.69
C VAL A 81 9.49 11.55 -25.43
N THR A 82 10.40 12.38 -24.90
CA THR A 82 11.70 11.89 -24.43
C THR A 82 11.52 11.14 -23.11
N ARG A 83 12.07 9.93 -23.00
CA ARG A 83 12.01 9.15 -21.75
C ARG A 83 12.68 9.92 -20.60
N PRO A 84 11.97 10.20 -19.50
CA PRO A 84 12.55 10.90 -18.37
C PRO A 84 13.56 10.01 -17.64
N GLN A 85 14.67 10.61 -17.20
CA GLN A 85 15.58 9.96 -16.25
C GLN A 85 15.04 10.14 -14.83
N LEU A 86 15.13 9.09 -14.02
CA LEU A 86 14.78 9.12 -12.60
C LEU A 86 16.04 9.12 -11.75
N LYS A 87 16.00 9.85 -10.64
CA LYS A 87 16.96 9.74 -9.53
C LYS A 87 16.50 8.65 -8.56
N MET A 88 17.41 8.20 -7.70
CA MET A 88 17.12 7.19 -6.68
C MET A 88 15.95 7.60 -5.78
N GLN A 89 16.01 8.82 -5.22
CA GLN A 89 14.96 9.34 -4.36
C GLN A 89 13.62 9.48 -5.10
N GLU A 90 13.64 10.00 -6.34
CA GLU A 90 12.44 10.11 -7.17
C GLU A 90 11.80 8.74 -7.44
N THR A 91 12.62 7.70 -7.62
CA THR A 91 12.15 6.32 -7.83
C THR A 91 11.52 5.76 -6.56
N ALA A 92 12.18 5.96 -5.41
CA ALA A 92 11.68 5.52 -4.11
C ALA A 92 10.32 6.19 -3.80
N ASP A 93 10.24 7.51 -4.01
CA ASP A 93 9.03 8.31 -3.83
C ASP A 93 7.92 7.88 -4.79
N LEU A 94 8.25 7.67 -6.08
CA LEU A 94 7.29 7.25 -7.10
C LEU A 94 6.69 5.86 -6.79
N ILE A 95 7.52 4.88 -6.41
CA ILE A 95 7.01 3.55 -6.04
C ILE A 95 6.15 3.65 -4.78
N GLY A 96 6.56 4.46 -3.79
CA GLY A 96 5.75 4.75 -2.62
C GLY A 96 4.39 5.36 -2.98
N PHE A 97 4.36 6.34 -3.88
CA PHE A 97 3.13 6.93 -4.41
C PHE A 97 2.23 5.90 -5.09
N LEU A 98 2.78 5.14 -6.05
CA LEU A 98 2.05 4.10 -6.79
C LEU A 98 1.51 2.99 -5.88
N TYR A 99 2.24 2.68 -4.81
CA TYR A 99 1.78 1.74 -3.78
C TYR A 99 0.58 2.28 -3.02
N THR A 100 0.59 3.57 -2.68
CA THR A 100 -0.49 4.23 -1.92
C THR A 100 -1.73 4.60 -2.73
N LEU A 101 -1.75 4.39 -4.06
CA LEU A 101 -2.90 4.80 -4.88
C LEU A 101 -4.23 4.15 -4.47
N ASN A 102 -4.18 2.93 -3.91
CA ASN A 102 -5.36 2.22 -3.39
C ASN A 102 -5.41 2.24 -1.84
N TYR A 103 -4.52 3.01 -1.20
CA TYR A 103 -4.52 3.19 0.25
C TYR A 103 -5.70 4.05 0.67
N PHE A 104 -5.92 5.15 -0.06
CA PHE A 104 -7.06 6.03 0.15
C PHE A 104 -8.20 5.64 -0.78
N ASP A 105 -9.38 5.62 -0.20
CA ASP A 105 -10.63 5.30 -0.89
C ASP A 105 -11.07 6.37 -1.89
N ALA A 106 -11.79 5.95 -2.93
CA ALA A 106 -12.51 6.89 -3.77
C ALA A 106 -13.57 7.65 -2.94
N PRO A 107 -13.88 8.91 -3.28
CA PRO A 107 -14.95 9.65 -2.62
C PRO A 107 -16.29 8.91 -2.73
N GLY A 108 -17.02 8.81 -1.60
CA GLY A 108 -18.37 8.25 -1.58
C GLY A 108 -19.44 9.25 -2.06
N ASN A 109 -20.66 8.77 -2.20
CA ASN A 109 -21.83 9.56 -2.55
C ASN A 109 -22.61 9.96 -1.27
N PRO A 110 -22.73 11.26 -0.95
CA PRO A 110 -23.37 11.71 0.28
C PRO A 110 -24.90 11.47 0.30
N GLU A 111 -25.57 11.49 -0.84
CA GLU A 111 -27.02 11.21 -0.91
C GLU A 111 -27.31 9.73 -0.61
N VAL A 112 -26.50 8.82 -1.16
CA VAL A 112 -26.54 7.38 -0.86
C VAL A 112 -26.16 7.14 0.60
N GLY A 113 -25.17 7.87 1.13
CA GLY A 113 -24.78 7.82 2.53
C GLY A 113 -25.90 8.20 3.48
N ALA A 114 -26.63 9.28 3.17
CA ALA A 114 -27.80 9.70 3.95
C ALA A 114 -28.87 8.60 4.00
N ARG A 115 -29.09 7.92 2.88
CA ARG A 115 -30.00 6.77 2.80
C ARG A 115 -29.53 5.62 3.67
N TYR A 116 -28.26 5.21 3.60
CA TYR A 116 -27.73 4.16 4.48
C TYR A 116 -27.79 4.54 5.96
N PHE A 117 -27.59 5.82 6.29
CA PHE A 117 -27.68 6.32 7.66
C PHE A 117 -29.11 6.13 8.24
N ALA A 118 -30.13 6.28 7.40
CA ALA A 118 -31.52 6.02 7.77
C ALA A 118 -31.85 4.52 7.76
N GLU A 119 -31.54 3.80 6.68
CA GLU A 119 -31.88 2.38 6.49
C GLU A 119 -31.19 1.47 7.52
N LYS A 120 -29.92 1.75 7.85
CA LYS A 120 -29.18 1.03 8.91
C LYS A 120 -29.49 1.56 10.31
N ARG A 121 -30.50 2.42 10.44
CA ARG A 121 -31.05 2.97 11.70
C ARG A 121 -30.05 3.76 12.55
N CYS A 122 -28.95 4.23 11.96
CA CYS A 122 -27.98 5.10 12.64
C CYS A 122 -28.67 6.39 13.13
N ILE A 123 -29.58 6.94 12.32
CA ILE A 123 -30.37 8.15 12.63
C ILE A 123 -31.23 8.01 13.88
N THR A 124 -31.59 6.79 14.30
CA THR A 124 -32.40 6.58 15.51
C THR A 124 -31.65 6.98 16.78
N CYS A 125 -30.33 6.87 16.79
CA CYS A 125 -29.51 7.19 17.95
C CYS A 125 -28.63 8.42 17.75
N HIS A 126 -28.15 8.65 16.53
CA HIS A 126 -27.17 9.68 16.23
C HIS A 126 -27.78 10.87 15.48
N GLN A 127 -27.25 12.05 15.78
CA GLN A 127 -27.62 13.31 15.13
C GLN A 127 -26.56 13.72 14.09
N VAL A 128 -27.01 14.23 12.94
CA VAL A 128 -26.19 14.85 11.90
C VAL A 128 -26.90 16.12 11.44
N SER A 129 -26.21 17.26 11.46
CA SER A 129 -26.75 18.57 11.05
C SER A 129 -28.12 18.90 11.67
N GLY A 130 -28.30 18.61 12.96
CA GLY A 130 -29.56 18.85 13.66
C GLY A 130 -30.65 17.78 13.48
N SER A 131 -30.43 16.76 12.65
CA SER A 131 -31.40 15.71 12.36
C SER A 131 -31.00 14.37 12.97
N GLY A 132 -31.94 13.68 13.64
CA GLY A 132 -31.74 12.35 14.22
C GLY A 132 -31.95 12.30 15.74
N GLY A 133 -31.50 11.20 16.35
CA GLY A 133 -31.60 10.96 17.79
C GLY A 133 -30.44 11.55 18.60
N VAL A 134 -30.62 11.61 19.93
CA VAL A 134 -29.65 12.14 20.90
C VAL A 134 -29.17 11.08 21.90
N VAL A 135 -29.41 9.80 21.61
CA VAL A 135 -28.96 8.68 22.46
C VAL A 135 -27.45 8.49 22.33
N GLY A 136 -26.96 8.54 21.09
CA GLY A 136 -25.54 8.54 20.77
C GLY A 136 -25.01 9.97 20.61
N PRO A 137 -23.68 10.14 20.55
CA PRO A 137 -23.07 11.45 20.28
C PRO A 137 -23.52 12.01 18.93
N ASN A 138 -23.64 13.33 18.84
CA ASN A 138 -23.77 14.05 17.57
C ASN A 138 -22.52 13.76 16.72
N LEU A 139 -22.70 13.45 15.44
CA LEU A 139 -21.64 13.07 14.50
C LEU A 139 -21.09 14.23 13.67
N ASP A 140 -21.57 15.46 13.87
CA ASP A 140 -21.10 16.67 13.18
C ASP A 140 -19.60 16.95 13.40
N PHE A 141 -18.99 16.40 14.45
CA PHE A 141 -17.54 16.51 14.66
C PHE A 141 -16.73 15.81 13.55
N PHE A 142 -17.29 14.82 12.85
CA PHE A 142 -16.60 14.18 11.73
C PHE A 142 -16.30 15.16 10.59
N LYS A 143 -17.10 16.24 10.44
CA LYS A 143 -16.84 17.32 9.47
C LYS A 143 -15.45 17.93 9.62
N GLN A 144 -14.90 17.94 10.84
CA GLN A 144 -13.58 18.50 11.13
C GLN A 144 -12.44 17.51 10.89
N PHE A 145 -12.70 16.20 10.97
CA PHE A 145 -11.65 15.19 11.02
C PHE A 145 -11.56 14.30 9.78
N GLY A 146 -12.61 14.20 8.95
CA GLY A 146 -12.58 13.70 7.57
C GLY A 146 -11.94 12.34 7.27
N SER A 147 -11.41 11.65 8.29
CA SER A 147 -10.37 10.64 8.12
C SER A 147 -10.96 9.26 8.34
N PRO A 148 -10.86 8.35 7.34
CA PRO A 148 -11.24 6.95 7.49
C PRO A 148 -10.66 6.25 8.74
N LEU A 149 -9.46 6.63 9.16
CA LEU A 149 -8.79 6.05 10.33
C LEU A 149 -9.38 6.54 11.65
N PHE A 150 -9.79 7.80 11.69
CA PHE A 150 -10.50 8.36 12.83
C PHE A 150 -11.88 7.67 12.99
N VAL A 151 -12.58 7.44 11.88
CA VAL A 151 -13.82 6.64 11.86
C VAL A 151 -13.57 5.22 12.37
N ALA A 152 -12.48 4.57 11.94
CA ALA A 152 -12.11 3.24 12.41
C ALA A 152 -11.93 3.19 13.94
N ALA A 153 -11.17 4.14 14.48
CA ALA A 153 -10.92 4.26 15.91
C ALA A 153 -12.20 4.53 16.70
N ALA A 154 -13.03 5.47 16.23
CA ALA A 154 -14.32 5.80 16.86
C ALA A 154 -15.27 4.60 16.87
N LEU A 155 -15.43 3.91 15.75
CA LEU A 155 -16.27 2.72 15.63
C LEU A 155 -15.77 1.56 16.50
N TRP A 156 -14.46 1.38 16.61
CA TRP A 156 -13.85 0.36 17.47
C TRP A 156 -14.10 0.65 18.95
N ASN A 157 -13.78 1.87 19.40
CA ASN A 157 -13.89 2.24 20.82
C ASN A 157 -15.34 2.37 21.30
N HIS A 158 -16.24 2.87 20.45
CA HIS A 158 -17.67 3.06 20.77
C HIS A 158 -18.53 1.82 20.41
N GLY A 159 -17.96 0.88 19.68
CA GLY A 159 -18.62 -0.34 19.20
C GLY A 159 -19.34 -1.14 20.29
N PRO A 160 -18.71 -1.46 21.42
CA PRO A 160 -19.33 -2.22 22.50
C PRO A 160 -20.57 -1.54 23.11
N GLN A 161 -20.53 -0.21 23.30
CA GLN A 161 -21.66 0.55 23.84
C GLN A 161 -22.80 0.61 22.83
N MET A 162 -22.48 0.82 21.54
CA MET A 162 -23.47 0.73 20.46
C MET A 162 -24.13 -0.65 20.41
N MET A 163 -23.35 -1.74 20.56
CA MET A 163 -23.90 -3.10 20.58
C MET A 163 -24.93 -3.31 21.67
N GLU A 164 -24.64 -2.85 22.90
CA GLU A 164 -25.56 -3.01 24.02
C GLU A 164 -26.84 -2.17 23.83
N ALA A 165 -26.70 -0.92 23.39
CA ALA A 165 -27.83 -0.05 23.10
C ALA A 165 -28.70 -0.56 21.95
N MET A 166 -28.08 -1.08 20.87
CA MET A 166 -28.79 -1.72 19.77
C MET A 166 -29.59 -2.93 20.27
N LYS A 167 -28.96 -3.79 21.07
CA LYS A 167 -29.61 -4.97 21.66
C LYS A 167 -30.78 -4.58 22.55
N SER A 168 -30.64 -3.58 23.41
CA SER A 168 -31.72 -3.15 24.31
C SER A 168 -32.91 -2.55 23.58
N GLN A 169 -32.70 -2.01 22.37
CA GLN A 169 -33.75 -1.42 21.53
C GLN A 169 -34.24 -2.35 20.42
N GLY A 170 -33.82 -3.63 20.40
CA GLY A 170 -34.19 -4.57 19.35
C GLY A 170 -33.72 -4.16 17.95
N ILE A 171 -32.63 -3.40 17.86
CA ILE A 171 -31.99 -3.00 16.61
C ILE A 171 -30.95 -4.08 16.25
N GLU A 172 -31.07 -4.67 15.08
CA GLU A 172 -30.04 -5.55 14.54
C GLU A 172 -28.78 -4.73 14.22
N ARG A 173 -27.61 -5.22 14.67
CA ARG A 173 -26.33 -4.54 14.40
C ARG A 173 -26.07 -4.55 12.89
N PRO A 174 -25.98 -3.39 12.22
CA PRO A 174 -25.74 -3.36 10.79
C PRO A 174 -24.34 -3.86 10.46
N ALA A 175 -24.21 -4.53 9.31
CA ALA A 175 -22.93 -4.78 8.67
C ALA A 175 -22.68 -3.74 7.57
N PHE A 176 -21.41 -3.45 7.29
CA PHE A 176 -21.00 -2.66 6.14
C PHE A 176 -20.49 -3.57 5.02
N ILE A 177 -21.05 -3.42 3.81
CA ILE A 177 -20.67 -4.17 2.61
C ILE A 177 -20.33 -3.21 1.46
N GLY A 178 -19.40 -3.61 0.60
CA GLY A 178 -19.01 -2.81 -0.58
C GLY A 178 -18.66 -1.36 -0.21
N PRO A 179 -19.19 -0.35 -0.94
CA PRO A 179 -18.89 1.07 -0.71
C PRO A 179 -19.73 1.73 0.40
N GLU A 180 -20.53 0.98 1.17
CA GLU A 180 -21.48 1.57 2.13
C GLU A 180 -20.81 2.50 3.15
N LEU A 181 -19.62 2.15 3.65
CA LEU A 181 -18.90 2.99 4.60
C LEU A 181 -18.31 4.24 3.94
N HIS A 182 -18.00 4.18 2.64
CA HIS A 182 -17.57 5.32 1.82
C HIS A 182 -18.69 6.34 1.69
N ASP A 183 -19.87 5.88 1.31
CA ASP A 183 -21.05 6.72 1.13
C ASP A 183 -21.46 7.35 2.47
N LEU A 184 -21.48 6.55 3.55
CA LEU A 184 -21.71 7.06 4.90
C LEU A 184 -20.71 8.12 5.31
N LEU A 185 -19.41 7.92 5.05
CA LEU A 185 -18.40 8.93 5.37
C LEU A 185 -18.60 10.21 4.56
N ALA A 186 -18.93 10.10 3.26
CA ALA A 186 -19.23 11.25 2.43
C ALA A 186 -20.43 12.06 2.93
N TYR A 187 -21.46 11.39 3.47
CA TYR A 187 -22.59 12.05 4.12
C TYR A 187 -22.20 12.78 5.42
N LEU A 188 -21.34 12.17 6.24
CA LEU A 188 -20.87 12.74 7.51
C LEU A 188 -19.87 13.88 7.30
N VAL A 189 -19.15 13.88 6.18
CA VAL A 189 -18.11 14.86 5.83
C VAL A 189 -18.45 15.45 4.45
N PRO A 190 -19.43 16.37 4.37
CA PRO A 190 -19.79 16.98 3.10
C PRO A 190 -18.57 17.71 2.51
N ALA A 191 -18.43 17.68 1.18
CA ALA A 191 -17.30 18.25 0.44
C ALA A 191 -16.98 19.73 0.77
N SER A 192 -17.91 20.46 1.38
CA SER A 192 -17.76 21.83 1.86
C SER A 192 -16.98 22.00 3.17
N ALA A 193 -16.58 20.90 3.84
CA ALA A 193 -15.87 20.92 5.12
C ALA A 193 -14.36 20.59 5.05
N GLY A 194 -13.82 20.29 3.86
CA GLY A 194 -12.37 20.08 3.67
C GLY A 194 -11.61 21.40 3.46
N PRO A 195 -10.32 21.49 3.81
CA PRO A 195 -9.48 22.60 3.37
C PRO A 195 -9.54 22.74 1.85
N GLY A 196 -9.51 23.97 1.31
CA GLY A 196 -9.48 24.24 -0.14
C GLY A 196 -8.22 23.74 -0.86
N GLU A 197 -7.36 23.01 -0.16
CA GLU A 197 -6.25 22.23 -0.68
C GLU A 197 -6.67 20.76 -0.50
N GLY A 198 -6.79 20.02 -1.60
CA GLY A 198 -7.29 18.63 -1.63
C GLY A 198 -6.69 17.72 -0.55
N PRO A 199 -7.29 16.54 -0.28
CA PRO A 199 -7.02 15.74 0.91
C PRO A 199 -5.51 15.69 1.17
N VAL A 200 -5.09 16.34 2.25
CA VAL A 200 -3.69 16.31 2.67
C VAL A 200 -3.40 14.85 2.98
N TYR A 201 -2.80 14.16 2.02
CA TYR A 201 -2.40 12.77 2.11
C TYR A 201 -1.21 12.69 3.07
N VAL A 202 -1.48 12.86 4.35
CA VAL A 202 -0.53 12.52 5.41
C VAL A 202 -0.41 11.00 5.37
N LEU A 203 0.80 10.50 5.11
CA LEU A 203 1.16 9.12 5.40
C LEU A 203 0.80 8.83 6.88
N PRO A 204 -0.25 8.06 7.22
CA PRO A 204 -0.96 8.33 8.47
C PRO A 204 -0.28 7.81 9.73
N GLY A 205 0.73 6.95 9.64
CA GLY A 205 1.29 6.32 10.82
C GLY A 205 2.72 5.81 10.64
N ARG A 206 3.39 5.62 11.78
CA ARG A 206 4.73 5.08 11.92
C ARG A 206 4.65 3.56 12.06
N ALA A 207 5.00 2.84 11.00
CA ALA A 207 4.93 1.37 10.97
C ALA A 207 5.67 0.68 12.13
N ASP A 208 6.84 1.18 12.55
CA ASP A 208 7.58 0.57 13.69
C ASP A 208 6.85 0.76 15.02
N THR A 209 6.15 1.88 15.20
CA THR A 209 5.27 2.09 16.35
C THR A 209 4.04 1.21 16.23
N GLY A 210 3.46 1.11 15.03
CA GLY A 210 2.35 0.20 14.74
C GLY A 210 2.65 -1.25 15.07
N ARG A 211 3.84 -1.74 14.74
CA ARG A 211 4.29 -3.11 15.09
C ARG A 211 4.32 -3.34 16.60
N ARG A 212 4.84 -2.37 17.36
CA ARG A 212 4.86 -2.42 18.82
C ARG A 212 3.44 -2.39 19.37
N LEU A 213 2.62 -1.43 18.93
CA LEU A 213 1.21 -1.32 19.31
C LEU A 213 0.42 -2.60 18.99
N PHE A 214 0.65 -3.25 17.86
CA PHE A 214 -0.02 -4.50 17.49
C PHE A 214 0.29 -5.63 18.48
N THR A 215 1.49 -5.61 19.08
CA THR A 215 1.89 -6.55 20.13
C THR A 215 1.34 -6.13 21.49
N ASP A 216 1.54 -4.86 21.87
CA ASP A 216 1.17 -4.30 23.18
C ASP A 216 -0.35 -4.29 23.40
N LYS A 217 -1.13 -4.00 22.35
CA LYS A 217 -2.60 -4.09 22.34
C LYS A 217 -3.10 -5.53 22.14
N ARG A 218 -2.18 -6.52 22.13
CA ARG A 218 -2.42 -7.97 22.08
C ARG A 218 -3.11 -8.47 20.81
N CYS A 219 -3.13 -7.69 19.73
CA CYS A 219 -3.69 -8.11 18.44
C CYS A 219 -2.99 -9.38 17.90
N ILE A 220 -1.66 -9.45 18.07
CA ILE A 220 -0.82 -10.58 17.65
C ILE A 220 -1.13 -11.91 18.37
N ALA A 221 -1.82 -11.87 19.52
CA ALA A 221 -2.20 -13.08 20.24
C ALA A 221 -3.22 -13.92 19.46
N CYS A 222 -3.99 -13.28 18.58
CA CYS A 222 -5.03 -13.93 17.78
C CYS A 222 -4.73 -13.88 16.28
N HIS A 223 -4.19 -12.78 15.78
CA HIS A 223 -3.92 -12.56 14.36
C HIS A 223 -2.46 -12.83 14.00
N ARG A 224 -2.24 -13.27 12.76
CA ARG A 224 -0.90 -13.28 12.15
C ARG A 224 -0.67 -12.02 11.33
N VAL A 225 0.59 -11.67 11.17
CA VAL A 225 1.06 -10.70 10.19
C VAL A 225 2.28 -11.30 9.50
N GLY A 226 2.12 -11.71 8.24
CA GLY A 226 3.22 -12.27 7.44
C GLY A 226 3.67 -13.64 7.97
N GLY A 227 2.75 -14.43 8.51
CA GLY A 227 3.02 -15.72 9.11
C GLY A 227 3.42 -15.67 10.60
N GLU A 228 3.61 -14.51 11.21
CA GLU A 228 3.96 -14.40 12.64
C GLU A 228 2.74 -14.05 13.50
N GLY A 229 2.51 -14.78 14.60
CA GLY A 229 1.42 -14.52 15.55
C GLY A 229 0.45 -15.70 15.77
N GLY A 230 -0.71 -15.41 16.37
CA GLY A 230 -1.75 -16.39 16.68
C GLY A 230 -2.57 -16.85 15.46
N ARG A 231 -3.28 -17.97 15.57
CA ARG A 231 -4.07 -18.57 14.46
C ARG A 231 -5.59 -18.52 14.67
N VAL A 232 -6.06 -17.70 15.61
CA VAL A 232 -7.49 -17.58 15.93
C VAL A 232 -8.20 -16.72 14.87
N GLY A 233 -7.57 -15.60 14.51
CA GLY A 233 -7.97 -14.75 13.39
C GLY A 233 -7.14 -15.04 12.14
N PRO A 234 -7.55 -14.52 10.98
CA PRO A 234 -6.78 -14.63 9.74
C PRO A 234 -5.45 -13.88 9.84
N ASP A 235 -4.52 -14.23 8.95
CA ASP A 235 -3.36 -13.38 8.67
C ASP A 235 -3.82 -12.08 7.99
N LEU A 236 -3.40 -10.96 8.53
CA LEU A 236 -3.88 -9.64 8.13
C LEU A 236 -3.16 -9.08 6.88
N VAL A 237 -2.13 -9.78 6.38
CA VAL A 237 -1.35 -9.35 5.21
C VAL A 237 -1.16 -10.46 4.16
N GLU A 238 -1.95 -11.54 4.25
CA GLU A 238 -1.94 -12.62 3.27
C GLU A 238 -2.38 -12.15 1.87
N ARG A 239 -1.82 -12.80 0.84
CA ARG A 239 -2.09 -12.51 -0.58
C ARG A 239 -3.60 -12.54 -0.86
N GLY A 240 -4.17 -11.37 -1.18
CA GLY A 240 -5.60 -11.21 -1.54
C GLY A 240 -6.40 -10.33 -0.58
N VAL A 241 -5.85 -9.98 0.60
CA VAL A 241 -6.52 -9.17 1.61
C VAL A 241 -5.88 -7.78 1.73
N ARG A 242 -5.67 -7.10 0.60
CA ARG A 242 -5.37 -5.65 0.66
C ARG A 242 -6.70 -4.91 0.73
N ARG A 243 -6.96 -4.34 1.90
CA ARG A 243 -8.14 -3.52 2.18
C ARG A 243 -7.75 -2.06 2.16
N SER A 244 -8.48 -1.22 1.45
CA SER A 244 -8.41 0.23 1.64
C SER A 244 -8.67 0.62 3.10
N LEU A 245 -8.45 1.89 3.47
CA LEU A 245 -8.70 2.34 4.84
C LEU A 245 -10.15 2.08 5.29
N LEU A 246 -11.13 2.37 4.45
CA LEU A 246 -12.54 2.15 4.78
C LEU A 246 -12.93 0.68 4.73
N GLU A 247 -12.38 -0.11 3.81
CA GLU A 247 -12.58 -1.57 3.83
C GLU A 247 -12.02 -2.20 5.12
N PHE A 248 -10.89 -1.69 5.60
CA PHE A 248 -10.31 -2.08 6.88
C PHE A 248 -11.24 -1.70 8.04
N SER A 249 -11.74 -0.47 8.09
CA SER A 249 -12.71 0.00 9.09
C SER A 249 -14.00 -0.82 9.10
N ALA A 250 -14.55 -1.12 7.92
CA ALA A 250 -15.73 -1.96 7.75
C ALA A 250 -15.47 -3.40 8.24
N ALA A 251 -14.31 -3.97 7.89
CA ALA A 251 -13.93 -5.31 8.35
C ALA A 251 -13.78 -5.37 9.87
N MET A 252 -13.16 -4.35 10.50
CA MET A 252 -13.08 -4.25 11.96
C MET A 252 -14.47 -4.19 12.60
N TRP A 253 -15.36 -3.32 12.09
CA TRP A 253 -16.73 -3.19 12.58
C TRP A 253 -17.52 -4.49 12.49
N ASN A 254 -17.47 -5.15 11.33
CA ASN A 254 -18.20 -6.38 11.06
C ASN A 254 -17.69 -7.56 11.90
N LYS A 255 -16.37 -7.61 12.17
CA LYS A 255 -15.76 -8.69 12.96
C LYS A 255 -15.67 -8.39 14.46
N ALA A 256 -15.98 -7.18 14.90
CA ALA A 256 -15.95 -6.77 16.30
C ALA A 256 -16.73 -7.73 17.24
N PRO A 257 -17.96 -8.18 16.94
CA PRO A 257 -18.67 -9.09 17.86
C PRO A 257 -17.93 -10.42 18.10
N ALA A 258 -17.35 -11.00 17.04
CA ALA A 258 -16.55 -12.23 17.13
C ALA A 258 -15.24 -11.98 17.89
N MET A 259 -14.56 -10.85 17.62
CA MET A 259 -13.34 -10.46 18.34
C MET A 259 -13.62 -10.23 19.83
N VAL A 260 -14.69 -9.52 20.19
CA VAL A 260 -15.10 -9.29 21.58
C VAL A 260 -15.40 -10.60 22.30
N THR A 261 -16.11 -11.53 21.65
CA THR A 261 -16.38 -12.85 22.21
C THR A 261 -15.08 -13.62 22.46
N ALA A 262 -14.15 -13.62 21.50
CA ALA A 262 -12.86 -14.29 21.62
C ALA A 262 -11.94 -13.66 22.67
N MET A 263 -11.97 -12.33 22.81
CA MET A 263 -11.26 -11.57 23.84
C MET A 263 -11.79 -11.89 25.24
N LYS A 264 -13.12 -11.85 25.43
CA LYS A 264 -13.77 -12.19 26.70
C LYS A 264 -13.42 -13.61 27.15
N ALA A 265 -13.48 -14.59 26.24
CA ALA A 265 -13.14 -15.98 26.53
C ALA A 265 -11.68 -16.18 26.97
N ARG A 266 -10.79 -15.22 26.70
CA ARG A 266 -9.35 -15.26 27.01
C ARG A 266 -8.93 -14.27 28.09
N GLY A 267 -9.88 -13.60 28.74
CA GLY A 267 -9.57 -12.56 29.73
C GLY A 267 -8.79 -11.38 29.15
N ILE A 268 -9.01 -11.07 27.87
CA ILE A 268 -8.40 -9.92 27.20
C ILE A 268 -9.41 -8.77 27.25
N ALA A 269 -9.02 -7.66 27.87
CA ALA A 269 -9.82 -6.43 27.81
C ALA A 269 -9.81 -5.87 26.38
N ILE A 270 -10.92 -5.29 25.94
CA ILE A 270 -10.99 -4.64 24.63
C ILE A 270 -10.02 -3.44 24.65
N PRO A 271 -8.98 -3.42 23.80
CA PRO A 271 -8.01 -2.34 23.82
C PRO A 271 -8.65 -1.05 23.29
N GLU A 272 -8.46 0.06 23.98
CA GLU A 272 -8.74 1.38 23.43
C GLU A 272 -7.68 1.74 22.39
N LEU A 273 -8.10 2.30 21.25
CA LEU A 273 -7.21 2.73 20.18
C LEU A 273 -7.41 4.21 19.91
N ARG A 274 -6.39 5.03 20.18
CA ARG A 274 -6.39 6.44 19.75
C ARG A 274 -6.31 6.53 18.23
N PRO A 275 -6.81 7.60 17.59
CA PRO A 275 -6.73 7.77 16.14
C PRO A 275 -5.31 7.61 15.58
N GLU A 276 -4.29 8.13 16.27
CA GLU A 276 -2.89 8.03 15.88
C GLU A 276 -2.37 6.59 16.02
N GLU A 277 -2.81 5.86 17.04
CA GLU A 277 -2.44 4.45 17.24
C GLU A 277 -3.06 3.56 16.18
N MET A 278 -4.30 3.83 15.81
CA MET A 278 -4.97 3.17 14.69
C MET A 278 -4.20 3.41 13.39
N ALA A 279 -3.82 4.66 13.14
CA ALA A 279 -3.05 5.04 11.98
C ALA A 279 -1.67 4.35 11.93
N ASP A 280 -0.96 4.30 13.06
CA ASP A 280 0.30 3.57 13.22
C ASP A 280 0.12 2.06 12.94
N ILE A 281 -0.92 1.42 13.47
CA ILE A 281 -1.22 -0.01 13.25
C ILE A 281 -1.54 -0.29 11.78
N VAL A 282 -2.39 0.52 11.15
CA VAL A 282 -2.71 0.34 9.72
C VAL A 282 -1.47 0.56 8.86
N ALA A 283 -0.65 1.56 9.18
CA ALA A 283 0.63 1.77 8.51
C ALA A 283 1.56 0.56 8.64
N TYR A 284 1.61 -0.09 9.80
CA TYR A 284 2.35 -1.34 9.99
C TYR A 284 1.83 -2.48 9.09
N LEU A 285 0.53 -2.74 9.09
CA LEU A 285 -0.06 -3.80 8.27
C LEU A 285 0.18 -3.56 6.77
N TYR A 286 0.05 -2.31 6.32
CA TYR A 286 0.37 -1.92 4.95
C TYR A 286 1.86 -2.04 4.64
N ALA A 287 2.73 -1.68 5.59
CA ALA A 287 4.17 -1.76 5.43
C ALA A 287 4.66 -3.20 5.23
N VAL A 288 4.14 -4.16 6.00
CA VAL A 288 4.53 -5.57 5.86
C VAL A 288 4.24 -6.11 4.46
N GLY A 289 3.11 -5.70 3.85
CA GLY A 289 2.78 -6.08 2.47
C GLY A 289 3.69 -5.45 1.40
N TYR A 290 4.42 -4.39 1.71
CA TYR A 290 5.21 -3.64 0.72
C TYR A 290 6.49 -4.37 0.32
N PHE A 291 7.21 -4.97 1.27
CA PHE A 291 8.39 -5.83 1.01
C PHE A 291 8.12 -7.29 1.37
N ALA A 292 6.93 -7.78 1.01
CA ALA A 292 6.38 -9.04 1.53
C ALA A 292 7.22 -10.31 1.26
N GLU A 293 8.19 -10.28 0.34
CA GLU A 293 9.09 -11.41 0.08
C GLU A 293 10.56 -10.97 0.07
N PRO A 294 11.39 -11.45 1.02
CA PRO A 294 12.83 -11.25 0.96
C PRO A 294 13.42 -12.06 -0.20
N GLY A 295 14.25 -11.41 -1.03
CA GLY A 295 14.91 -12.08 -2.14
C GLY A 295 16.12 -12.91 -1.74
N ASP A 296 16.37 -13.97 -2.49
CA ASP A 296 17.53 -14.85 -2.38
C ASP A 296 18.62 -14.44 -3.39
N ALA A 297 19.76 -13.97 -2.87
CA ALA A 297 20.87 -13.52 -3.71
C ALA A 297 21.49 -14.63 -4.58
N GLY A 298 21.44 -15.90 -4.15
CA GLY A 298 21.93 -17.03 -4.93
C GLY A 298 21.03 -17.33 -6.13
N LYS A 299 19.71 -17.29 -5.91
CA LYS A 299 18.71 -17.36 -7.00
C LYS A 299 18.85 -16.16 -7.94
N GLY A 300 19.01 -14.95 -7.39
CA GLY A 300 19.18 -13.72 -8.17
C GLY A 300 20.37 -13.76 -9.13
N LYS A 301 21.52 -14.27 -8.68
CA LYS A 301 22.70 -14.46 -9.53
C LYS A 301 22.42 -15.45 -10.68
N THR A 302 21.78 -16.57 -10.35
CA THR A 302 21.42 -17.60 -11.33
C THR A 302 20.45 -17.05 -12.37
N LEU A 303 19.48 -16.26 -11.91
CA LEU A 303 18.49 -15.61 -12.73
C LEU A 303 19.11 -14.60 -13.69
N ALA A 304 20.03 -13.75 -13.20
CA ALA A 304 20.76 -12.78 -14.03
C ALA A 304 21.59 -13.45 -15.13
N ASN A 305 22.16 -14.63 -14.85
CA ASN A 305 22.83 -15.44 -15.85
C ASN A 305 21.83 -16.00 -16.89
N ASN A 306 20.78 -16.64 -16.43
CA ASN A 306 19.81 -17.36 -17.28
C ASN A 306 19.00 -16.42 -18.17
N LYS A 307 18.63 -15.24 -17.66
CA LYS A 307 17.93 -14.19 -18.43
C LYS A 307 18.89 -13.31 -19.24
N GLY A 308 20.18 -13.64 -19.26
CA GLY A 308 21.16 -13.07 -20.19
C GLY A 308 21.76 -11.73 -19.78
N CYS A 309 21.47 -11.20 -18.59
CA CYS A 309 22.04 -9.95 -18.08
C CYS A 309 23.58 -9.98 -18.13
N LEU A 310 24.17 -11.11 -17.70
CA LEU A 310 25.63 -11.29 -17.64
C LEU A 310 26.32 -11.36 -19.01
N ARG A 311 25.57 -11.43 -20.13
CA ARG A 311 26.16 -11.34 -21.47
C ARG A 311 26.77 -9.96 -21.75
N CYS A 312 26.13 -8.91 -21.23
CA CYS A 312 26.62 -7.53 -21.33
C CYS A 312 27.31 -7.09 -20.04
N HIS A 313 26.81 -7.56 -18.90
CA HIS A 313 27.22 -7.11 -17.57
C HIS A 313 28.21 -8.05 -16.83
N GLY A 314 28.81 -9.01 -17.54
CA GLY A 314 29.83 -9.90 -16.98
C GLY A 314 31.23 -9.27 -16.93
N ALA A 315 32.18 -10.01 -16.36
CA ALA A 315 33.59 -9.63 -16.41
C ALA A 315 34.05 -9.46 -17.88
N SER A 316 34.58 -8.28 -18.22
CA SER A 316 34.94 -7.93 -19.60
C SER A 316 35.79 -9.02 -20.27
N ARG A 317 35.26 -9.63 -21.33
CA ARG A 317 36.02 -10.49 -22.23
C ARG A 317 36.44 -9.69 -23.46
N GLY A 318 37.57 -8.97 -23.36
CA GLY A 318 38.16 -8.20 -24.46
C GLY A 318 38.14 -6.68 -24.27
N ARG A 319 38.74 -5.95 -25.22
CA ARG A 319 39.03 -4.49 -25.14
C ARG A 319 37.80 -3.56 -25.20
N VAL A 320 36.58 -4.08 -25.37
CA VAL A 320 35.35 -3.28 -25.47
C VAL A 320 34.45 -3.55 -24.27
N LYS A 321 34.28 -2.55 -23.42
CA LYS A 321 33.38 -2.58 -22.27
C LYS A 321 31.95 -2.27 -22.74
N VAL A 322 31.10 -3.31 -22.86
CA VAL A 322 29.71 -3.18 -23.33
C VAL A 322 28.80 -2.57 -22.27
N ALA A 323 29.01 -2.93 -21.00
CA ALA A 323 28.31 -2.36 -19.85
C ALA A 323 29.17 -2.47 -18.58
N ASP A 324 28.71 -1.86 -17.47
CA ASP A 324 29.34 -2.04 -16.17
C ASP A 324 29.19 -3.48 -15.64
N ASP A 325 30.25 -3.96 -14.99
CA ASP A 325 30.31 -5.29 -14.39
C ASP A 325 29.45 -5.33 -13.12
N LEU A 326 28.31 -6.02 -13.18
CA LEU A 326 27.37 -6.10 -12.07
C LEU A 326 27.93 -6.83 -10.84
N THR A 327 29.05 -7.55 -10.97
CA THR A 327 29.72 -8.18 -9.83
C THR A 327 30.57 -7.20 -9.02
N LYS A 328 30.78 -5.98 -9.52
CA LYS A 328 31.65 -4.95 -8.93
C LYS A 328 31.00 -3.56 -8.87
N VAL A 329 29.75 -3.45 -9.32
CA VAL A 329 29.06 -2.18 -9.45
C VAL A 329 28.72 -1.61 -8.07
N LYS A 330 29.04 -0.33 -7.86
CA LYS A 330 28.65 0.44 -6.68
C LYS A 330 27.41 1.27 -7.01
N GLY A 331 26.68 1.71 -5.99
CA GLY A 331 25.48 2.54 -6.16
C GLY A 331 24.18 1.75 -6.33
N LEU A 332 24.19 0.43 -6.10
CA LEU A 332 23.02 -0.46 -6.14
C LEU A 332 22.65 -1.00 -4.75
N GLU A 333 23.04 -0.32 -3.68
CA GLU A 333 22.91 -0.82 -2.30
C GLU A 333 21.48 -0.79 -1.76
N SER A 334 20.55 -0.08 -2.44
CA SER A 334 19.14 -0.01 -2.08
C SER A 334 18.23 -0.58 -3.19
N PRO A 335 17.03 -1.10 -2.86
CA PRO A 335 16.09 -1.57 -3.87
C PRO A 335 15.71 -0.46 -4.85
N ALA A 336 15.49 0.76 -4.35
CA ALA A 336 15.18 1.93 -5.17
C ALA A 336 16.30 2.22 -6.18
N ALA A 337 17.57 2.12 -5.77
CA ALA A 337 18.71 2.35 -6.66
C ALA A 337 18.76 1.33 -7.80
N VAL A 338 18.48 0.06 -7.51
CA VAL A 338 18.35 -0.98 -8.55
C VAL A 338 17.24 -0.63 -9.53
N ILE A 339 16.05 -0.27 -9.04
CA ILE A 339 14.93 0.05 -9.94
C ILE A 339 15.20 1.33 -10.76
N THR A 340 15.90 2.31 -10.18
CA THR A 340 16.37 3.49 -10.92
C THR A 340 17.28 3.10 -12.08
N ALA A 341 18.26 2.22 -11.82
CA ALA A 341 19.18 1.74 -12.84
C ALA A 341 18.44 0.97 -13.95
N LEU A 342 17.46 0.14 -13.57
CA LEU A 342 16.60 -0.60 -14.49
C LEU A 342 15.73 0.34 -15.36
N TRP A 343 15.09 1.35 -14.78
CA TRP A 343 14.29 2.33 -15.54
C TRP A 343 15.14 3.13 -16.52
N ASN A 344 16.31 3.59 -16.07
CA ASN A 344 17.23 4.38 -16.88
C ASN A 344 18.00 3.51 -17.89
N HIS A 345 17.90 2.18 -17.82
CA HIS A 345 18.61 1.24 -18.69
C HIS A 345 18.27 1.48 -20.17
N ALA A 346 19.25 1.28 -21.06
CA ALA A 346 19.00 1.36 -22.49
C ALA A 346 18.00 0.27 -22.93
N VAL A 347 16.98 0.64 -23.70
CA VAL A 347 16.09 -0.33 -24.35
C VAL A 347 16.62 -0.54 -25.76
N VAL A 348 17.22 -1.70 -26.00
CA VAL A 348 17.68 -2.08 -27.34
C VAL A 348 16.53 -2.82 -28.03
N PRO A 349 16.16 -2.48 -29.28
CA PRO A 349 15.14 -3.21 -30.01
C PRO A 349 15.46 -4.70 -30.06
N SER A 350 14.45 -5.55 -29.84
CA SER A 350 14.60 -7.00 -29.98
C SER A 350 15.12 -7.29 -31.40
N PRO A 351 16.11 -8.18 -31.57
CA PRO A 351 16.47 -8.62 -32.91
C PRO A 351 15.22 -9.25 -33.53
N GLY A 352 14.98 -8.96 -34.82
CA GLY A 352 13.78 -9.37 -35.55
C GLY A 352 13.50 -10.88 -35.55
N PRO A 353 12.50 -11.33 -36.32
CA PRO A 353 12.02 -12.71 -36.23
C PRO A 353 13.15 -13.70 -36.53
N GLY A 354 13.58 -14.46 -35.51
CA GLY A 354 14.69 -15.41 -35.56
C GLY A 354 15.84 -15.14 -34.57
N GLY A 355 15.88 -13.95 -33.94
CA GLY A 355 16.87 -13.65 -32.90
C GLY A 355 16.52 -14.30 -31.55
N LYS A 356 17.36 -15.21 -31.04
CA LYS A 356 17.23 -15.71 -29.67
C LYS A 356 17.65 -14.61 -28.67
N GLY A 357 16.69 -13.89 -28.11
CA GLY A 357 16.89 -12.97 -26.99
C GLY A 357 15.88 -11.82 -26.98
N GLY A 358 14.74 -12.01 -26.32
CA GLY A 358 13.77 -10.95 -26.05
C GLY A 358 14.11 -10.17 -24.77
N TRP A 359 13.42 -9.06 -24.54
CA TRP A 359 13.49 -8.31 -23.28
C TRP A 359 13.24 -9.26 -22.10
N PRO A 360 14.15 -9.35 -21.11
CA PRO A 360 14.00 -10.31 -20.03
C PRO A 360 12.88 -9.85 -19.09
N GLU A 361 11.78 -10.60 -18.99
CA GLU A 361 10.71 -10.29 -18.05
C GLU A 361 10.95 -10.93 -16.69
N PHE A 362 10.49 -10.29 -15.61
CA PHE A 362 10.62 -10.79 -14.24
C PHE A 362 9.25 -10.94 -13.58
N ARG A 363 9.05 -12.05 -12.86
CA ARG A 363 7.99 -12.11 -11.84
C ARG A 363 8.40 -11.33 -10.58
N PRO A 364 7.46 -10.93 -9.70
CA PRO A 364 7.78 -10.17 -8.49
C PRO A 364 8.84 -10.84 -7.60
N GLU A 365 8.73 -12.16 -7.39
CA GLU A 365 9.70 -12.94 -6.62
C GLU A 365 11.08 -12.99 -7.30
N GLU A 366 11.09 -13.08 -8.63
CA GLU A 366 12.32 -13.04 -9.43
C GLU A 366 13.00 -11.67 -9.36
N MET A 367 12.23 -10.58 -9.32
CA MET A 367 12.74 -9.23 -9.12
C MET A 367 13.30 -9.05 -7.72
N ALA A 368 12.65 -9.61 -6.69
CA ALA A 368 13.17 -9.60 -5.32
C ALA A 368 14.54 -10.30 -5.25
N ASP A 369 14.65 -11.49 -5.83
CA ASP A 369 15.90 -12.27 -5.91
C ASP A 369 17.00 -11.48 -6.65
N LEU A 370 16.68 -10.88 -7.81
CA LEU A 370 17.61 -10.06 -8.59
C LEU A 370 18.13 -8.87 -7.77
N VAL A 371 17.23 -8.12 -7.13
CA VAL A 371 17.57 -6.96 -6.30
C VAL A 371 18.46 -7.39 -5.14
N SER A 372 18.11 -8.48 -4.45
CA SER A 372 18.89 -9.04 -3.33
C SER A 372 20.32 -9.37 -3.76
N TRP A 373 20.49 -9.99 -4.93
CA TRP A 373 21.82 -10.26 -5.49
C TRP A 373 22.60 -8.98 -5.80
N LEU A 374 22.00 -8.02 -6.50
CA LEU A 374 22.67 -6.77 -6.90
C LEU A 374 23.10 -5.94 -5.68
N GLN A 375 22.27 -5.88 -4.64
CA GLN A 375 22.61 -5.23 -3.38
C GLN A 375 23.77 -5.95 -2.67
N SER A 376 23.82 -7.28 -2.73
CA SER A 376 24.91 -8.06 -2.13
C SER A 376 26.23 -7.91 -2.89
N ALA A 377 26.18 -7.72 -4.21
CA ALA A 377 27.36 -7.55 -5.06
C ALA A 377 27.99 -6.15 -4.90
N GLY A 378 27.20 -5.12 -4.59
CA GLY A 378 27.68 -3.75 -4.36
C GLY A 378 28.26 -3.49 -2.97
N LYS A 379 28.00 -4.37 -1.99
CA LYS A 379 28.61 -4.28 -0.65
C LYS A 379 30.06 -4.76 -0.74
N SER A 380 31.02 -3.88 -0.42
CA SER A 380 32.42 -4.27 -0.29
C SER A 380 32.56 -5.43 0.69
N ARG A 381 33.27 -6.48 0.29
CA ARG A 381 33.84 -7.44 1.25
C ARG A 381 34.93 -6.78 2.07
#